data_AF-A0A2R9AXU4-F1
#
_entry.id   AF-A0A2R9AXU4-F1
#
_cell.length_a   1.000
_cell.length_b   1.000
_cell.length_c   1.000
_cell.angle_alpha   90.00
_cell.angle_beta   90.00
_cell.angle_gamma   90.00
#
_symmetry.space_group_name_H-M   'P 1'
#
loop_
_entity.id
_entity.type
_entity.pdbx_description
1 polymer ?
#
loop_
_entity_poly.entity_id
_entity_poly.type
_entity_poly.pdbx_seq_one_letter_code
_entity_poly.pdbx_strand_id
1 'polypeptide(L)'
;MHTSSKDSILLRQHHSLHRTRGQWLFRRRVCSRPHTRTPAARSRCSAGLKPALTRALAADSCEPARVYPLNAGALQPGPMGRAGLEAPPPPCDVTVTPGARGLQGRVGPRPQSLAFRGCPPRASSPPASPRCRRRCHTMAFVTRQLMRSVSSSSTASASAKKIIVKHVTVIGGGLMGAGIAQVAAATGHTVVLVDQTEDILAKSKKGIEESLRKVAKKKFAENPKAGDEFVEKTLSTIATSTDAASVVHSTDLVVEAIVENLKVKNELFKRLDKFAAEHTIFASNTSSLQITSIANATTRQDRFAGLHFFNPVPVMKLVEVIKTPMTSQKTFESLVDFSKALGKHPVSCKDTPGFIVNRLLVPYLMEAIRLYERGDASKEDIDTAMKLGAGYPMGPFELLDYVGLDTTKFIVDGWHEMDAENPLHQPSPSLNKLVAENKFGKKTGEGFYKYK
;
A
#
# COMPACT_ATOMS: atom_id res chain seq x y z
N MET A 1 67.95 31.45 9.37
CA MET A 1 68.08 32.52 10.40
C MET A 1 67.01 32.29 11.47
N HIS A 2 67.28 32.68 12.72
CA HIS A 2 66.42 32.79 13.92
C HIS A 2 65.02 32.12 13.94
N THR A 3 64.73 31.10 14.77
CA THR A 3 64.50 31.09 16.27
C THR A 3 63.30 31.95 16.71
N SER A 4 62.37 31.54 17.58
CA SER A 4 62.13 30.30 18.38
C SER A 4 60.60 30.17 18.64
N SER A 5 59.95 29.27 19.40
CA SER A 5 60.22 28.20 20.40
C SER A 5 59.08 27.14 20.29
N LYS A 6 59.08 25.90 20.83
CA LYS A 6 59.34 25.31 22.17
C LYS A 6 58.34 25.68 23.29
N ASP A 7 57.82 24.78 24.13
CA ASP A 7 57.73 23.30 24.05
C ASP A 7 56.70 22.72 25.07
N SER A 8 55.89 21.74 24.62
CA SER A 8 55.61 20.41 25.23
C SER A 8 55.19 20.18 26.72
N ILE A 9 54.85 18.90 26.99
CA ILE A 9 54.56 18.19 28.27
C ILE A 9 53.06 18.09 28.64
N LEU A 10 52.35 16.96 28.43
CA LEU A 10 52.38 15.59 29.01
C LEU A 10 51.82 15.44 30.44
N LEU A 11 50.74 14.66 30.58
CA LEU A 11 50.67 13.53 31.54
C LEU A 11 49.60 12.49 31.15
N ARG A 12 49.64 11.30 31.77
CA ARG A 12 48.69 10.18 31.62
C ARG A 12 48.15 9.74 32.99
N GLN A 13 46.91 9.25 33.04
CA GLN A 13 46.43 8.03 33.74
C GLN A 13 44.89 7.93 33.54
N HIS A 14 44.18 6.82 33.26
CA HIS A 14 44.17 5.38 33.63
C HIS A 14 43.32 5.03 34.88
N HIS A 15 42.46 3.99 34.74
CA HIS A 15 41.61 3.35 35.78
C HIS A 15 40.42 4.16 36.34
N SER A 16 39.31 3.57 36.83
CA SER A 16 38.70 2.24 36.58
C SER A 16 37.21 2.19 37.00
N LEU A 17 36.51 1.15 36.53
CA LEU A 17 35.19 0.61 36.91
C LEU A 17 34.59 1.00 38.29
N HIS A 18 33.27 1.22 38.34
CA HIS A 18 32.40 0.46 39.26
C HIS A 18 30.92 0.40 38.82
N ARG A 19 30.17 -0.62 39.29
CA ARG A 19 28.74 -0.85 39.04
C ARG A 19 27.87 -0.57 40.28
N THR A 20 26.69 0.03 40.07
CA THR A 20 25.43 -0.17 40.83
C THR A 20 24.28 0.38 39.97
N ARG A 21 23.33 -0.42 39.47
CA ARG A 21 22.16 -1.01 40.16
C ARG A 21 21.46 -0.03 41.12
N GLY A 22 20.41 0.63 40.64
CA GLY A 22 19.32 1.20 41.44
C GLY A 22 18.00 0.57 41.00
N GLN A 23 17.16 0.13 41.94
CA GLN A 23 15.89 -0.54 41.66
C GLN A 23 14.66 0.33 41.94
N TRP A 24 13.58 -0.03 41.25
CA TRP A 24 12.20 0.38 41.48
C TRP A 24 11.81 0.53 42.95
N LEU A 25 11.09 1.60 43.29
CA LEU A 25 10.27 1.69 44.50
C LEU A 25 9.02 2.57 44.28
N PHE A 26 8.00 1.99 43.64
CA PHE A 26 6.69 2.61 43.48
C PHE A 26 5.96 2.65 44.84
N ARG A 27 5.88 3.81 45.50
CA ARG A 27 5.08 3.98 46.73
C ARG A 27 3.72 4.63 46.42
N ARG A 28 2.66 3.83 46.46
CA ARG A 28 1.28 4.36 46.56
C ARG A 28 1.12 5.13 47.88
N ARG A 29 0.42 6.26 47.84
CA ARG A 29 -0.33 6.82 48.97
C ARG A 29 -1.72 7.22 48.49
N VAL A 30 -2.69 7.12 49.39
CA VAL A 30 -4.13 7.37 49.18
C VAL A 30 -4.62 8.20 50.35
N CYS A 31 -5.63 9.05 50.12
CA CYS A 31 -6.20 10.02 51.08
C CYS A 31 -5.24 11.17 51.49
N SER A 32 -5.72 12.35 51.90
CA SER A 32 -7.11 12.80 52.17
C SER A 32 -7.34 14.27 51.76
N ARG A 33 -8.61 14.67 51.62
CA ARG A 33 -9.02 16.10 51.55
C ARG A 33 -8.71 16.85 52.85
N PRO A 34 -8.59 18.18 52.77
CA PRO A 34 -9.24 19.07 53.75
C PRO A 34 -10.28 19.99 53.08
N HIS A 35 -11.32 20.36 53.84
CA HIS A 35 -12.19 21.49 53.51
C HIS A 35 -11.61 22.79 54.10
N THR A 36 -11.70 23.90 53.38
CA THR A 36 -11.75 25.25 53.96
C THR A 36 -12.93 26.02 53.37
N ARG A 37 -13.55 26.88 54.19
CA ARG A 37 -14.64 27.78 53.80
C ARG A 37 -14.08 29.19 53.62
N THR A 38 -14.65 29.96 52.69
CA THR A 38 -14.59 31.44 52.71
C THR A 38 -16.00 32.00 52.50
N PRO A 39 -16.36 33.14 53.13
CA PRO A 39 -17.73 33.65 53.17
C PRO A 39 -18.05 34.65 52.05
N ALA A 40 -19.35 34.92 51.86
CA ALA A 40 -19.83 36.02 51.02
C ALA A 40 -20.21 37.25 51.85
N ALA A 41 -19.99 38.44 51.31
CA ALA A 41 -20.50 39.73 51.81
C ALA A 41 -20.92 40.62 50.62
N ARG A 42 -21.73 41.67 50.86
CA ARG A 42 -22.49 42.41 49.83
C ARG A 42 -22.24 43.93 49.83
N SER A 43 -22.62 44.56 48.70
CA SER A 43 -22.98 45.99 48.53
C SER A 43 -21.80 46.99 48.45
N ARG A 44 -21.88 48.17 47.80
CA ARG A 44 -22.97 48.94 47.13
C ARG A 44 -22.47 49.36 45.72
N CYS A 45 -23.26 49.48 44.64
CA CYS A 45 -24.51 50.24 44.35
C CYS A 45 -24.35 51.76 44.10
N SER A 46 -24.05 52.13 42.85
CA SER A 46 -24.52 53.35 42.13
C SER A 46 -24.02 53.35 40.68
N ALA A 47 -24.58 54.05 39.68
CA ALA A 47 -25.97 54.31 39.28
C ALA A 47 -25.94 55.05 37.91
N GLY A 48 -26.95 54.85 37.05
CA GLY A 48 -27.16 55.62 35.81
C GLY A 48 -26.76 54.93 34.48
N LEU A 49 -27.44 55.10 33.35
CA LEU A 49 -28.83 55.42 33.05
C LEU A 49 -29.01 55.22 31.52
N LYS A 50 -29.93 54.31 31.17
CA LYS A 50 -30.68 54.10 29.90
C LYS A 50 -31.09 55.41 29.15
N PRO A 51 -31.61 55.39 27.89
CA PRO A 51 -32.36 54.29 27.25
C PRO A 51 -32.23 54.00 25.72
N ALA A 52 -32.54 52.74 25.39
CA ALA A 52 -33.40 52.20 24.30
C ALA A 52 -33.49 52.80 22.88
N LEU A 53 -33.58 51.89 21.89
CA LEU A 53 -34.75 51.79 21.01
C LEU A 53 -34.98 50.32 20.58
N THR A 54 -36.21 49.98 20.12
CA THR A 54 -36.72 48.60 20.04
C THR A 54 -37.49 48.29 18.75
N ARG A 55 -37.24 47.09 18.18
CA ARG A 55 -38.17 46.26 17.36
C ARG A 55 -37.52 44.87 17.24
N ALA A 56 -38.08 43.71 17.60
CA ALA A 56 -39.45 43.20 17.76
C ALA A 56 -40.07 42.56 16.49
N LEU A 57 -39.69 41.31 16.23
CA LEU A 57 -40.43 40.17 15.63
C LEU A 57 -39.79 38.91 16.27
N ALA A 58 -40.42 37.89 16.87
CA ALA A 58 -41.74 37.25 16.81
C ALA A 58 -41.62 35.83 16.21
N ALA A 59 -42.31 34.85 16.82
CA ALA A 59 -42.31 33.40 16.51
C ALA A 59 -40.96 32.65 16.81
N ASP A 60 -40.95 31.38 17.28
CA ASP A 60 -42.07 30.55 17.73
C ASP A 60 -41.72 29.48 18.79
N SER A 61 -42.76 28.92 19.40
CA SER A 61 -42.90 27.67 20.17
C SER A 61 -41.65 26.94 20.74
N CYS A 62 -41.67 26.65 22.05
CA CYS A 62 -40.76 25.71 22.70
C CYS A 62 -41.54 24.72 23.59
N GLU A 63 -41.44 23.42 23.32
CA GLU A 63 -41.82 22.32 24.23
C GLU A 63 -40.80 21.17 24.14
N PRO A 64 -40.62 20.37 25.22
CA PRO A 64 -39.44 19.51 25.37
C PRO A 64 -39.58 18.11 24.74
N ALA A 65 -38.57 17.70 23.96
CA ALA A 65 -38.42 16.32 23.52
C ALA A 65 -38.11 15.38 24.71
N ARG A 66 -38.81 14.25 24.79
CA ARG A 66 -38.65 13.28 25.89
C ARG A 66 -37.31 12.56 25.84
N VAL A 67 -36.61 12.53 26.97
CA VAL A 67 -35.43 11.68 27.18
C VAL A 67 -35.88 10.24 27.47
N TYR A 68 -35.42 9.27 26.67
CA TYR A 68 -35.53 7.84 26.97
C TYR A 68 -34.17 7.31 27.44
N PRO A 69 -34.04 6.75 28.66
CA PRO A 69 -32.81 6.15 29.12
C PRO A 69 -32.69 4.69 28.62
N LEU A 70 -31.76 4.43 27.70
CA LEU A 70 -31.33 3.06 27.38
C LEU A 70 -30.29 2.61 28.41
N ASN A 71 -30.78 1.96 29.47
CA ASN A 71 -29.93 1.36 30.50
C ASN A 71 -29.45 -0.04 30.07
N ALA A 72 -28.28 -0.46 30.55
CA ALA A 72 -27.66 -1.72 30.12
C ALA A 72 -28.38 -2.96 30.68
N GLY A 73 -28.45 -4.03 29.88
CA GLY A 73 -28.94 -5.36 30.30
C GLY A 73 -28.30 -6.45 29.46
N ALA A 74 -27.54 -7.35 30.09
CA ALA A 74 -26.88 -8.47 29.42
C ALA A 74 -27.79 -9.71 29.41
N LEU A 75 -27.81 -10.45 28.30
CA LEU A 75 -28.51 -11.73 28.18
C LEU A 75 -27.82 -12.64 27.13
N GLN A 76 -27.31 -13.77 27.58
CA GLN A 76 -27.14 -14.98 26.76
C GLN A 76 -28.25 -15.97 27.17
N PRO A 77 -28.71 -16.81 26.23
CA PRO A 77 -28.78 -18.23 26.55
C PRO A 77 -28.24 -19.15 25.43
N GLY A 78 -28.07 -20.43 25.79
CA GLY A 78 -27.48 -21.48 24.95
C GLY A 78 -28.44 -22.26 24.04
N PRO A 79 -28.04 -23.45 23.53
CA PRO A 79 -28.52 -23.95 22.24
C PRO A 79 -29.52 -25.11 22.27
N MET A 80 -30.49 -25.08 21.32
CA MET A 80 -31.20 -26.21 20.69
C MET A 80 -31.63 -25.76 19.28
N GLY A 81 -31.89 -26.60 18.27
CA GLY A 81 -31.81 -28.06 18.12
C GLY A 81 -31.90 -28.45 16.62
N ARG A 82 -31.70 -29.72 16.24
CA ARG A 82 -31.63 -30.14 14.82
C ARG A 82 -32.93 -30.77 14.29
N ALA A 83 -33.32 -30.35 13.08
CA ALA A 83 -34.03 -31.12 12.04
C ALA A 83 -33.63 -30.52 10.68
N GLY A 84 -33.64 -31.24 9.54
CA GLY A 84 -33.90 -32.65 9.28
C GLY A 84 -34.26 -32.86 7.80
N LEU A 85 -33.65 -33.85 7.13
CA LEU A 85 -33.79 -34.21 5.69
C LEU A 85 -33.07 -33.25 4.70
N GLU A 86 -32.43 -33.71 3.62
CA GLU A 86 -32.14 -35.08 3.15
C GLU A 86 -30.80 -35.10 2.38
N ALA A 87 -30.18 -36.28 2.18
CA ALA A 87 -28.86 -36.41 1.54
C ALA A 87 -28.79 -37.56 0.50
N PRO A 88 -28.02 -37.42 -0.60
CA PRO A 88 -27.94 -38.43 -1.65
C PRO A 88 -27.08 -39.66 -1.25
N PRO A 89 -27.29 -40.83 -1.89
CA PRO A 89 -26.63 -42.08 -1.53
C PRO A 89 -25.12 -42.11 -1.90
N PRO A 90 -24.32 -42.96 -1.22
CA PRO A 90 -22.88 -43.04 -1.41
C PRO A 90 -22.46 -43.82 -2.68
N PRO A 91 -21.24 -43.58 -3.21
CA PRO A 91 -20.64 -44.42 -4.24
C PRO A 91 -20.19 -45.78 -3.67
N CYS A 92 -20.17 -46.82 -4.50
CA CYS A 92 -19.65 -48.13 -4.12
C CYS A 92 -18.12 -48.16 -4.18
N ASP A 93 -17.49 -48.82 -3.21
CA ASP A 93 -16.04 -49.08 -3.21
C ASP A 93 -15.61 -49.99 -4.37
N VAL A 94 -14.40 -49.74 -4.88
CA VAL A 94 -13.69 -50.65 -5.78
C VAL A 94 -12.35 -51.00 -5.14
N THR A 95 -12.32 -52.13 -4.44
CA THR A 95 -11.10 -52.71 -3.89
C THR A 95 -10.20 -53.23 -5.02
N VAL A 96 -8.88 -53.09 -4.86
CA VAL A 96 -7.88 -53.48 -5.86
C VAL A 96 -6.78 -54.30 -5.18
N THR A 97 -6.10 -55.15 -5.98
CA THR A 97 -5.00 -56.08 -5.63
C THR A 97 -5.41 -57.43 -5.03
N PRO A 98 -4.60 -58.51 -5.20
CA PRO A 98 -3.82 -58.84 -6.40
C PRO A 98 -3.83 -60.34 -6.79
N GLY A 99 -3.47 -60.65 -8.05
CA GLY A 99 -2.53 -61.77 -8.30
C GLY A 99 -2.84 -62.80 -9.41
N ALA A 100 -1.71 -63.30 -9.96
CA ALA A 100 -1.48 -64.65 -10.51
C ALA A 100 -2.12 -65.12 -11.85
N ARG A 101 -1.25 -65.13 -12.88
CA ARG A 101 -0.96 -66.25 -13.81
C ARG A 101 -2.09 -66.88 -14.67
N GLY A 102 -1.90 -66.79 -16.00
CA GLY A 102 -1.72 -68.03 -16.78
C GLY A 102 -2.32 -68.12 -18.19
N LEU A 103 -1.48 -68.61 -19.12
CA LEU A 103 -1.80 -69.46 -20.29
C LEU A 103 -2.69 -68.93 -21.45
N GLN A 104 -2.02 -68.75 -22.60
CA GLN A 104 -2.33 -69.35 -23.91
C GLN A 104 -3.79 -69.39 -24.43
N GLY A 105 -4.04 -68.79 -25.60
CA GLY A 105 -5.25 -69.02 -26.40
C GLY A 105 -5.16 -68.46 -27.84
N ARG A 106 -5.36 -69.32 -28.86
CA ARG A 106 -5.19 -69.00 -30.29
C ARG A 106 -6.35 -68.20 -30.89
N VAL A 107 -6.06 -67.58 -32.05
CA VAL A 107 -7.01 -67.04 -33.03
C VAL A 107 -8.05 -68.07 -33.47
N GLY A 108 -9.31 -67.65 -33.65
CA GLY A 108 -10.41 -68.40 -34.27
C GLY A 108 -11.41 -67.47 -34.99
N PRO A 109 -12.19 -67.94 -35.98
CA PRO A 109 -12.88 -67.08 -36.95
C PRO A 109 -14.34 -66.70 -36.60
N ARG A 110 -14.90 -65.78 -37.41
CA ARG A 110 -16.32 -65.38 -37.41
C ARG A 110 -17.26 -66.55 -37.74
N PRO A 111 -18.49 -66.54 -37.19
CA PRO A 111 -19.69 -66.93 -37.93
C PRO A 111 -20.60 -65.73 -38.24
N GLN A 112 -21.67 -66.00 -38.98
CA GLN A 112 -22.48 -65.01 -39.72
C GLN A 112 -23.68 -64.46 -38.95
N SER A 113 -24.34 -63.49 -39.59
CA SER A 113 -25.59 -62.81 -39.21
C SER A 113 -26.67 -63.65 -38.52
N LEU A 114 -27.23 -63.09 -37.43
CA LEU A 114 -28.61 -63.31 -37.02
C LEU A 114 -29.31 -61.94 -36.89
N ALA A 115 -30.42 -61.77 -37.60
CA ALA A 115 -31.19 -60.53 -37.59
C ALA A 115 -32.16 -60.51 -36.40
N PHE A 116 -32.15 -59.43 -35.62
CA PHE A 116 -33.13 -59.19 -34.56
C PHE A 116 -34.12 -58.07 -34.94
N ARG A 117 -35.36 -58.23 -34.47
CA ARG A 117 -36.53 -57.46 -34.93
C ARG A 117 -36.66 -56.11 -34.24
N GLY A 118 -37.02 -55.09 -35.03
CA GLY A 118 -37.90 -53.97 -34.68
C GLY A 118 -37.73 -53.29 -33.31
N CYS A 119 -36.95 -52.20 -33.28
CA CYS A 119 -37.24 -51.12 -32.35
C CYS A 119 -38.54 -50.39 -32.77
N PRO A 120 -39.39 -49.95 -31.83
CA PRO A 120 -40.51 -49.06 -32.15
C PRO A 120 -39.99 -47.69 -32.65
N PRO A 121 -40.77 -46.96 -33.47
CA PRO A 121 -40.35 -45.66 -34.00
C PRO A 121 -40.13 -44.65 -32.87
N ARG A 122 -38.99 -43.97 -32.93
CA ARG A 122 -38.57 -42.97 -31.95
C ARG A 122 -39.55 -41.79 -31.98
N ALA A 123 -40.33 -41.60 -30.92
CA ALA A 123 -41.27 -40.48 -30.80
C ALA A 123 -40.56 -39.14 -31.08
N SER A 124 -41.08 -38.38 -32.04
CA SER A 124 -40.50 -37.12 -32.50
C SER A 124 -40.67 -36.04 -31.45
N SER A 125 -39.65 -35.88 -30.60
CA SER A 125 -39.55 -34.72 -29.71
C SER A 125 -39.67 -33.43 -30.56
N PRO A 126 -40.51 -32.45 -30.17
CA PRO A 126 -40.65 -31.22 -30.93
C PRO A 126 -39.29 -30.51 -31.05
N PRO A 127 -39.00 -29.81 -32.16
CA PRO A 127 -37.71 -29.18 -32.37
C PRO A 127 -37.45 -28.14 -31.28
N ALA A 128 -36.53 -28.47 -30.36
CA ALA A 128 -36.21 -27.63 -29.21
C ALA A 128 -35.90 -26.19 -29.66
N SER A 129 -36.62 -25.23 -29.08
CA SER A 129 -36.71 -23.86 -29.60
C SER A 129 -35.32 -23.20 -29.76
N PRO A 130 -35.15 -22.20 -30.65
CA PRO A 130 -33.85 -21.60 -30.92
C PRO A 130 -33.11 -21.09 -29.67
N ARG A 131 -33.85 -20.61 -28.66
CA ARG A 131 -33.32 -20.22 -27.34
C ARG A 131 -32.75 -21.41 -26.56
N CYS A 132 -33.41 -22.56 -26.61
CA CYS A 132 -32.98 -23.79 -25.93
C CYS A 132 -31.72 -24.38 -26.56
N ARG A 133 -31.66 -24.48 -27.90
CA ARG A 133 -30.42 -24.90 -28.61
C ARG A 133 -29.25 -23.98 -28.27
N ARG A 134 -29.42 -22.65 -28.33
CA ARG A 134 -28.35 -21.69 -27.98
C ARG A 134 -27.86 -21.89 -26.54
N ARG A 135 -28.75 -22.02 -25.55
CA ARG A 135 -28.35 -22.31 -24.15
C ARG A 135 -27.54 -23.61 -24.03
N CYS A 136 -27.95 -24.70 -24.67
CA CYS A 136 -27.20 -25.97 -24.62
C CYS A 136 -25.80 -25.85 -25.26
N HIS A 137 -25.66 -25.12 -26.37
CA HIS A 137 -24.34 -24.87 -26.97
C HIS A 137 -23.44 -24.01 -26.08
N THR A 138 -23.96 -22.95 -25.45
CA THR A 138 -23.19 -22.12 -24.50
C THR A 138 -22.76 -22.92 -23.27
N MET A 139 -23.66 -23.70 -22.66
CA MET A 139 -23.34 -24.59 -21.54
C MET A 139 -22.22 -25.57 -21.92
N ALA A 140 -22.37 -26.29 -23.04
CA ALA A 140 -21.39 -27.26 -23.51
C ALA A 140 -20.04 -26.63 -23.89
N PHE A 141 -20.00 -25.35 -24.29
CA PHE A 141 -18.76 -24.60 -24.52
C PHE A 141 -18.07 -24.26 -23.20
N VAL A 142 -18.81 -23.71 -22.22
CA VAL A 142 -18.28 -23.36 -20.90
C VAL A 142 -17.76 -24.60 -20.16
N THR A 143 -18.48 -25.71 -20.17
CA THR A 143 -18.00 -26.98 -19.57
C THR A 143 -16.70 -27.47 -20.23
N ARG A 144 -16.56 -27.36 -21.56
CA ARG A 144 -15.33 -27.73 -22.28
C ARG A 144 -14.18 -26.77 -21.98
N GLN A 145 -14.43 -25.47 -21.83
CA GLN A 145 -13.40 -24.52 -21.39
C GLN A 145 -12.95 -24.80 -19.95
N LEU A 146 -13.89 -25.05 -19.03
CA LEU A 146 -13.58 -25.38 -17.63
C LEU A 146 -12.73 -26.65 -17.52
N MET A 147 -13.18 -27.74 -18.17
CA MET A 147 -12.44 -29.01 -18.26
C MET A 147 -11.06 -28.85 -18.89
N ARG A 148 -10.90 -27.97 -19.88
CA ARG A 148 -9.58 -27.59 -20.41
C ARG A 148 -8.75 -26.83 -19.39
N SER A 149 -9.27 -25.79 -18.75
CA SER A 149 -8.50 -24.94 -17.83
C SER A 149 -7.94 -25.69 -16.62
N VAL A 150 -8.60 -26.75 -16.15
CA VAL A 150 -8.10 -27.61 -15.06
C VAL A 150 -7.18 -28.75 -15.53
N SER A 151 -7.02 -28.95 -16.83
CA SER A 151 -6.11 -29.99 -17.37
C SER A 151 -4.65 -29.63 -17.12
N SER A 152 -3.84 -30.62 -16.76
CA SER A 152 -2.40 -30.47 -16.46
C SER A 152 -1.60 -29.79 -17.58
N SER A 153 -1.95 -30.07 -18.84
CA SER A 153 -1.34 -29.40 -20.00
C SER A 153 -1.67 -27.90 -20.06
N SER A 154 -2.91 -27.51 -19.71
CA SER A 154 -3.32 -26.10 -19.74
C SER A 154 -2.79 -25.32 -18.54
N THR A 155 -2.74 -25.92 -17.34
CA THR A 155 -2.15 -25.28 -16.16
C THR A 155 -0.63 -25.12 -16.31
N ALA A 156 0.07 -26.12 -16.84
CA ALA A 156 1.49 -26.00 -17.18
C ALA A 156 1.74 -24.93 -18.25
N SER A 157 0.92 -24.87 -19.31
CA SER A 157 1.03 -23.84 -20.36
C SER A 157 0.75 -22.42 -19.84
N ALA A 158 -0.22 -22.27 -18.93
CA ALA A 158 -0.50 -20.99 -18.27
C ALA A 158 0.66 -20.54 -17.39
N SER A 159 1.22 -21.46 -16.59
CA SER A 159 2.40 -21.19 -15.75
C SER A 159 3.62 -20.79 -16.59
N ALA A 160 3.90 -21.50 -17.69
CA ALA A 160 5.02 -21.21 -18.59
C ALA A 160 4.86 -19.90 -19.37
N LYS A 161 3.63 -19.36 -19.51
CA LYS A 161 3.37 -18.07 -20.16
C LYS A 161 3.44 -16.86 -19.21
N LYS A 162 3.64 -17.06 -17.90
CA LYS A 162 3.72 -16.00 -16.91
C LYS A 162 5.11 -15.35 -16.93
N ILE A 163 5.16 -14.02 -16.94
CA ILE A 163 6.42 -13.28 -16.92
C ILE A 163 6.88 -13.20 -15.46
N ILE A 164 8.05 -13.76 -15.16
CA ILE A 164 8.74 -13.57 -13.89
C ILE A 164 9.69 -12.40 -14.09
N VAL A 165 9.39 -11.27 -13.43
CA VAL A 165 10.23 -10.07 -13.47
C VAL A 165 11.61 -10.39 -12.87
N LYS A 166 12.68 -10.16 -13.64
CA LYS A 166 14.08 -10.31 -13.20
C LYS A 166 14.89 -9.05 -13.46
N HIS A 167 14.66 -8.38 -14.59
CA HIS A 167 15.28 -7.11 -14.93
C HIS A 167 14.30 -5.95 -14.72
N VAL A 168 14.70 -4.95 -13.94
CA VAL A 168 13.87 -3.81 -13.54
C VAL A 168 14.55 -2.49 -13.89
N THR A 169 13.89 -1.65 -14.67
CA THR A 169 14.32 -0.27 -14.92
C THR A 169 13.55 0.65 -13.98
N VAL A 170 14.24 1.28 -13.02
CA VAL A 170 13.65 2.26 -12.09
C VAL A 170 14.01 3.66 -12.55
N ILE A 171 13.01 4.53 -12.75
CA ILE A 171 13.20 5.87 -13.30
C ILE A 171 12.85 6.91 -12.23
N GLY A 172 13.83 7.73 -11.85
CA GLY A 172 13.81 8.63 -10.70
C GLY A 172 14.72 8.12 -9.58
N GLY A 173 15.90 8.72 -9.43
CA GLY A 173 16.85 8.51 -8.33
C GLY A 173 16.45 9.20 -7.02
N GLY A 174 15.28 9.83 -6.95
CA GLY A 174 14.72 10.40 -5.72
C GLY A 174 14.43 9.36 -4.64
N LEU A 175 13.97 9.83 -3.47
CA LEU A 175 13.76 9.02 -2.25
C LEU A 175 13.00 7.70 -2.48
N MET A 176 11.97 7.73 -3.32
CA MET A 176 11.16 6.55 -3.64
C MET A 176 11.89 5.58 -4.58
N GLY A 177 12.31 6.04 -5.76
CA GLY A 177 12.94 5.16 -6.76
C GLY A 177 14.31 4.61 -6.32
N ALA A 178 15.12 5.40 -5.60
CA ALA A 178 16.34 4.87 -4.96
C ALA A 178 16.03 3.74 -3.96
N GLY A 179 14.96 3.90 -3.17
CA GLY A 179 14.48 2.87 -2.25
C GLY A 179 13.90 1.63 -2.95
N ILE A 180 13.23 1.80 -4.09
CA ILE A 180 12.72 0.70 -4.94
C ILE A 180 13.89 -0.08 -5.54
N ALA A 181 14.86 0.62 -6.14
CA ALA A 181 16.09 0.05 -6.70
C ALA A 181 16.89 -0.74 -5.65
N GLN A 182 17.06 -0.16 -4.45
CA GLN A 182 17.71 -0.83 -3.33
C GLN A 182 17.04 -2.17 -2.97
N VAL A 183 15.71 -2.22 -2.87
CA VAL A 183 15.01 -3.45 -2.48
C VAL A 183 15.03 -4.48 -3.61
N ALA A 184 14.86 -4.06 -4.87
CA ALA A 184 14.91 -4.97 -6.02
C ALA A 184 16.27 -5.67 -6.13
N ALA A 185 17.37 -4.92 -6.04
CA ALA A 185 18.73 -5.47 -6.05
C ALA A 185 19.00 -6.35 -4.82
N ALA A 186 18.58 -5.91 -3.63
CA ALA A 186 18.78 -6.67 -2.37
C ALA A 186 18.00 -8.00 -2.33
N THR A 187 17.02 -8.20 -3.22
CA THR A 187 16.29 -9.47 -3.41
C THR A 187 16.68 -10.23 -4.68
N GLY A 188 17.74 -9.81 -5.37
CA GLY A 188 18.36 -10.55 -6.47
C GLY A 188 17.84 -10.22 -7.88
N HIS A 189 17.10 -9.12 -8.06
CA HIS A 189 16.74 -8.60 -9.38
C HIS A 189 17.91 -7.79 -9.96
N THR A 190 18.09 -7.83 -11.28
CA THR A 190 19.00 -6.91 -11.98
C THR A 190 18.30 -5.56 -12.11
N VAL A 191 18.96 -4.48 -11.70
CA VAL A 191 18.37 -3.14 -11.67
C VAL A 191 19.16 -2.17 -12.52
N VAL A 192 18.46 -1.37 -13.32
CA VAL A 192 19.00 -0.12 -13.89
C VAL A 192 18.26 1.05 -13.27
N LEU A 193 18.99 1.91 -12.56
CA LEU A 193 18.46 3.19 -12.06
C LEU A 193 18.72 4.28 -13.11
N VAL A 194 17.68 5.08 -13.42
CA VAL A 194 17.74 6.17 -14.39
C VAL A 194 17.34 7.49 -13.76
N ASP A 195 18.10 8.55 -14.03
CA ASP A 195 17.78 9.94 -13.70
C ASP A 195 18.48 10.88 -14.72
N GLN A 196 18.28 12.19 -14.60
CA GLN A 196 18.64 13.20 -15.60
C GLN A 196 20.15 13.41 -15.77
N THR A 197 20.96 13.20 -14.72
CA THR A 197 22.41 13.40 -14.76
C THR A 197 23.16 12.35 -13.93
N GLU A 198 24.43 12.11 -14.30
CA GLU A 198 25.32 11.21 -13.57
C GLU A 198 25.59 11.69 -12.13
N ASP A 199 25.57 13.00 -11.86
CA ASP A 199 25.70 13.55 -10.50
C ASP A 199 24.52 13.14 -9.59
N ILE A 200 23.30 13.15 -10.14
CA ILE A 200 22.11 12.69 -9.41
C ILE A 200 22.22 11.19 -9.18
N LEU A 201 22.57 10.41 -10.22
CA LEU A 201 22.74 8.96 -10.13
C LEU A 201 23.82 8.54 -9.12
N ALA A 202 24.96 9.23 -9.09
CA ALA A 202 26.02 9.02 -8.12
C ALA A 202 25.56 9.34 -6.69
N LYS A 203 24.87 10.47 -6.49
CA LYS A 203 24.26 10.85 -5.20
C LYS A 203 23.23 9.82 -4.72
N SER A 204 22.37 9.34 -5.61
CA SER A 204 21.37 8.31 -5.32
C SER A 204 22.03 6.97 -4.98
N LYS A 205 23.03 6.52 -5.75
CA LYS A 205 23.74 5.27 -5.49
C LYS A 205 24.53 5.32 -4.18
N LYS A 206 25.12 6.47 -3.81
CA LYS A 206 25.71 6.70 -2.49
C LYS A 206 24.65 6.63 -1.37
N GLY A 207 23.47 7.24 -1.57
CA GLY A 207 22.37 7.13 -0.61
C GLY A 207 21.89 5.69 -0.39
N ILE A 208 21.86 4.89 -1.46
CA ILE A 208 21.59 3.45 -1.42
C ILE A 208 22.69 2.71 -0.65
N GLU A 209 23.97 2.99 -0.90
CA GLU A 209 25.09 2.41 -0.13
C GLU A 209 24.98 2.71 1.36
N GLU A 210 24.78 3.98 1.75
CA GLU A 210 24.65 4.35 3.15
C GLU A 210 23.46 3.66 3.82
N SER A 211 22.34 3.53 3.10
CA SER A 211 21.15 2.79 3.54
C SER A 211 21.45 1.30 3.72
N LEU A 212 22.11 0.67 2.76
CA LEU A 212 22.52 -0.73 2.82
C LEU A 212 23.50 -0.99 3.97
N ARG A 213 24.49 -0.12 4.19
CA ARG A 213 25.42 -0.23 5.33
C ARG A 213 24.71 -0.07 6.68
N LYS A 214 23.68 0.80 6.78
CA LYS A 214 22.82 0.93 7.98
C LYS A 214 21.98 -0.34 8.22
N VAL A 215 21.55 -1.06 7.17
CA VAL A 215 20.87 -2.37 7.27
C VAL A 215 21.86 -3.49 7.62
N ALA A 216 23.02 -3.53 6.97
CA ALA A 216 24.04 -4.56 7.16
C ALA A 216 24.54 -4.60 8.60
N LYS A 217 24.84 -3.43 9.20
CA LYS A 217 25.21 -3.31 10.62
C LYS A 217 24.17 -3.85 11.61
N LYS A 218 22.89 -3.97 11.20
CA LYS A 218 21.82 -4.55 12.03
C LYS A 218 21.58 -6.03 11.73
N LYS A 219 21.68 -6.45 10.47
CA LYS A 219 21.38 -7.83 10.02
C LYS A 219 22.56 -8.78 10.19
N PHE A 220 23.79 -8.27 10.11
CA PHE A 220 25.03 -9.05 10.12
C PHE A 220 25.99 -8.58 11.22
N ALA A 221 25.47 -8.18 12.38
CA ALA A 221 26.27 -7.69 13.51
C ALA A 221 27.36 -8.69 13.93
N GLU A 222 27.02 -9.97 13.98
CA GLU A 222 27.92 -11.08 14.33
C GLU A 222 28.87 -11.52 13.19
N ASN A 223 28.70 -11.00 11.97
CA ASN A 223 29.55 -11.33 10.82
C ASN A 223 29.69 -10.12 9.86
N PRO A 224 30.59 -9.16 10.17
CA PRO A 224 30.80 -7.98 9.34
C PRO A 224 31.14 -8.29 7.88
N LYS A 225 31.90 -9.36 7.61
CA LYS A 225 32.31 -9.76 6.25
C LYS A 225 31.10 -10.09 5.38
N ALA A 226 30.15 -10.88 5.89
CA ALA A 226 28.89 -11.15 5.21
C ALA A 226 28.02 -9.89 5.03
N GLY A 227 28.19 -8.89 5.90
CA GLY A 227 27.60 -7.57 5.76
C GLY A 227 28.15 -6.77 4.59
N ASP A 228 29.47 -6.72 4.43
CA ASP A 228 30.11 -6.03 3.29
C ASP A 228 29.88 -6.77 1.96
N GLU A 229 29.99 -8.11 1.94
CA GLU A 229 29.65 -8.94 0.77
C GLU A 229 28.20 -8.71 0.31
N PHE A 230 27.25 -8.53 1.25
CA PHE A 230 25.86 -8.16 0.94
C PHE A 230 25.74 -6.75 0.33
N VAL A 231 26.47 -5.77 0.87
CA VAL A 231 26.45 -4.38 0.36
C VAL A 231 27.02 -4.34 -1.06
N GLU A 232 28.19 -4.93 -1.29
CA GLU A 232 28.88 -4.94 -2.59
C GLU A 232 28.06 -5.68 -3.67
N LYS A 233 27.52 -6.87 -3.34
CA LYS A 233 26.64 -7.63 -4.25
C LYS A 233 25.36 -6.87 -4.61
N THR A 234 24.82 -6.08 -3.68
CA THR A 234 23.62 -5.27 -3.95
C THR A 234 23.95 -4.01 -4.78
N LEU A 235 25.15 -3.43 -4.64
CA LEU A 235 25.55 -2.25 -5.41
C LEU A 235 26.07 -2.57 -6.81
N SER A 236 26.63 -3.77 -7.02
CA SER A 236 27.05 -4.25 -8.35
C SER A 236 25.87 -4.72 -9.21
N THR A 237 24.74 -5.09 -8.61
CA THR A 237 23.48 -5.42 -9.31
C THR A 237 22.61 -4.20 -9.65
N ILE A 238 23.04 -2.98 -9.28
CA ILE A 238 22.43 -1.70 -9.67
C ILE A 238 23.34 -1.01 -10.69
N ALA A 239 23.01 -1.12 -11.97
CA ALA A 239 23.56 -0.26 -13.02
C ALA A 239 22.89 1.13 -13.00
N THR A 240 23.52 2.10 -13.64
CA THR A 240 23.00 3.47 -13.81
C THR A 240 23.04 3.87 -15.29
N SER A 241 22.08 4.68 -15.74
CA SER A 241 22.04 5.26 -17.09
C SER A 241 21.30 6.59 -17.06
N THR A 242 21.70 7.55 -17.88
CA THR A 242 21.01 8.83 -18.09
C THR A 242 19.91 8.78 -19.16
N ASP A 243 19.82 7.72 -19.96
CA ASP A 243 18.72 7.53 -20.93
C ASP A 243 17.96 6.22 -20.71
N ALA A 244 16.70 6.33 -20.30
CA ALA A 244 15.81 5.18 -20.14
C ALA A 244 15.52 4.44 -21.47
N ALA A 245 15.50 5.12 -22.62
CA ALA A 245 15.18 4.45 -23.89
C ALA A 245 16.26 3.42 -24.28
N SER A 246 17.53 3.72 -24.01
CA SER A 246 18.66 2.80 -24.24
C SER A 246 18.58 1.47 -23.47
N VAL A 247 17.82 1.38 -22.36
CA VAL A 247 17.82 0.22 -21.44
C VAL A 247 16.49 -0.53 -21.32
N VAL A 248 15.37 0.00 -21.81
CA VAL A 248 14.07 -0.69 -21.71
C VAL A 248 13.89 -1.84 -22.72
N HIS A 249 14.72 -1.94 -23.76
CA HIS A 249 14.60 -2.94 -24.83
C HIS A 249 14.74 -4.40 -24.35
N SER A 250 15.29 -4.64 -23.17
CA SER A 250 15.41 -5.99 -22.55
C SER A 250 14.89 -6.05 -21.11
N THR A 251 14.15 -5.03 -20.65
CA THR A 251 13.64 -4.96 -19.27
C THR A 251 12.30 -5.67 -19.12
N ASP A 252 12.06 -6.34 -17.99
CA ASP A 252 10.77 -7.01 -17.73
C ASP A 252 9.75 -6.03 -17.13
N LEU A 253 10.23 -5.04 -16.37
CA LEU A 253 9.43 -4.08 -15.64
C LEU A 253 10.09 -2.69 -15.65
N VAL A 254 9.32 -1.66 -16.02
CA VAL A 254 9.63 -0.26 -15.73
C VAL A 254 8.86 0.19 -14.49
N VAL A 255 9.54 0.77 -13.51
CA VAL A 255 8.92 1.43 -12.34
C VAL A 255 9.29 2.92 -12.36
N GLU A 256 8.29 3.76 -12.60
CA GLU A 256 8.43 5.22 -12.66
C GLU A 256 8.16 5.87 -11.30
N ALA A 257 9.09 6.69 -10.83
CA ALA A 257 9.05 7.44 -9.57
C ALA A 257 9.69 8.85 -9.73
N ILE A 258 9.34 9.54 -10.82
CA ILE A 258 9.80 10.91 -11.15
C ILE A 258 8.86 11.97 -10.53
N VAL A 259 9.09 13.25 -10.84
CA VAL A 259 8.20 14.36 -10.50
C VAL A 259 6.73 14.06 -10.80
N GLU A 260 5.85 14.47 -9.89
CA GLU A 260 4.42 14.15 -9.92
C GLU A 260 3.62 15.02 -10.90
N ASN A 261 4.01 14.99 -12.17
CA ASN A 261 3.37 15.77 -13.24
C ASN A 261 2.88 14.86 -14.38
N LEU A 262 1.58 14.92 -14.66
CA LEU A 262 0.93 14.07 -15.67
C LEU A 262 1.53 14.24 -17.07
N LYS A 263 1.86 15.47 -17.49
CA LYS A 263 2.46 15.71 -18.81
C LYS A 263 3.83 15.04 -18.93
N VAL A 264 4.68 15.18 -17.91
CA VAL A 264 6.04 14.60 -17.89
C VAL A 264 5.97 13.07 -17.88
N LYS A 265 5.12 12.46 -17.05
CA LYS A 265 4.93 11.00 -17.02
C LYS A 265 4.38 10.47 -18.35
N ASN A 266 3.41 11.16 -18.94
CA ASN A 266 2.82 10.75 -20.21
C ASN A 266 3.81 10.86 -21.37
N GLU A 267 4.64 11.91 -21.41
CA GLU A 267 5.71 12.07 -22.39
C GLU A 267 6.78 10.98 -22.24
N LEU A 268 7.22 10.70 -21.01
CA LEU A 268 8.15 9.61 -20.70
C LEU A 268 7.62 8.26 -21.20
N PHE A 269 6.43 7.85 -20.74
CA PHE A 269 5.89 6.53 -21.10
C PHE A 269 5.58 6.41 -22.60
N LYS A 270 5.10 7.49 -23.25
CA LYS A 270 4.90 7.53 -24.71
C LYS A 270 6.20 7.45 -25.51
N ARG A 271 7.34 7.89 -24.94
CA ARG A 271 8.67 7.63 -25.51
C ARG A 271 9.07 6.17 -25.29
N LEU A 272 9.00 5.66 -24.06
CA LEU A 272 9.47 4.32 -23.70
C LEU A 272 8.70 3.18 -24.39
N ASP A 273 7.40 3.35 -24.64
CA ASP A 273 6.56 2.32 -25.30
C ASP A 273 7.08 1.92 -26.70
N LYS A 274 7.85 2.81 -27.36
CA LYS A 274 8.49 2.55 -28.65
C LYS A 274 9.77 1.72 -28.59
N PHE A 275 10.41 1.66 -27.41
CA PHE A 275 11.72 1.03 -27.20
C PHE A 275 11.65 -0.21 -26.29
N ALA A 276 10.63 -0.30 -25.43
CA ALA A 276 10.45 -1.43 -24.54
C ALA A 276 9.99 -2.68 -25.30
N ALA A 277 10.52 -3.85 -24.93
CA ALA A 277 10.13 -5.13 -25.52
C ALA A 277 8.62 -5.38 -25.39
N GLU A 278 8.04 -6.22 -26.25
CA GLU A 278 6.61 -6.51 -26.22
C GLU A 278 6.14 -6.97 -24.83
N HIS A 279 6.94 -7.79 -24.14
CA HIS A 279 6.58 -8.35 -22.83
C HIS A 279 6.68 -7.37 -21.66
N THR A 280 7.42 -6.26 -21.81
CA THR A 280 7.71 -5.32 -20.70
C THR A 280 6.43 -4.77 -20.08
N ILE A 281 6.36 -4.82 -18.74
CA ILE A 281 5.31 -4.20 -17.93
C ILE A 281 5.72 -2.77 -17.57
N PHE A 282 4.79 -1.82 -17.63
CA PHE A 282 4.98 -0.45 -17.13
C PHE A 282 4.19 -0.26 -15.84
N ALA A 283 4.83 0.33 -14.83
CA ALA A 283 4.21 0.69 -13.58
C ALA A 283 4.62 2.10 -13.11
N SER A 284 3.66 2.87 -12.58
CA SER A 284 3.93 4.14 -11.91
C SER A 284 3.78 4.03 -10.40
N ASN A 285 4.65 4.71 -9.66
CA ASN A 285 4.59 4.96 -8.22
C ASN A 285 3.91 6.32 -7.92
N THR A 286 3.07 6.84 -8.81
CA THR A 286 2.25 8.04 -8.52
C THR A 286 1.38 7.83 -7.27
N SER A 287 1.22 8.89 -6.48
CA SER A 287 0.45 8.97 -5.24
C SER A 287 -0.90 9.66 -5.41
N SER A 288 -1.04 10.53 -6.43
CA SER A 288 -2.25 11.35 -6.67
C SER A 288 -2.90 11.16 -8.04
N LEU A 289 -2.15 10.77 -9.08
CA LEU A 289 -2.66 10.69 -10.45
C LEU A 289 -3.35 9.34 -10.72
N GLN A 290 -4.39 9.36 -11.55
CA GLN A 290 -5.04 8.14 -12.03
C GLN A 290 -4.10 7.39 -13.01
N ILE A 291 -3.92 6.10 -12.78
CA ILE A 291 -3.07 5.22 -13.60
C ILE A 291 -3.58 5.17 -15.05
N THR A 292 -4.90 5.20 -15.26
CA THR A 292 -5.57 5.20 -16.57
C THR A 292 -5.15 6.42 -17.41
N SER A 293 -4.99 7.58 -16.79
CA SER A 293 -4.55 8.82 -17.46
C SER A 293 -3.10 8.75 -17.94
N ILE A 294 -2.27 7.89 -17.34
CA ILE A 294 -0.89 7.63 -17.74
C ILE A 294 -0.82 6.48 -18.74
N ALA A 295 -1.55 5.39 -18.49
CA ALA A 295 -1.65 4.23 -19.39
C ALA A 295 -2.08 4.62 -20.80
N ASN A 296 -3.04 5.53 -20.93
CA ASN A 296 -3.55 6.03 -22.22
C ASN A 296 -2.55 6.89 -23.01
N ALA A 297 -1.36 7.19 -22.48
CA ALA A 297 -0.25 7.73 -23.27
C ALA A 297 0.48 6.65 -24.11
N THR A 298 0.15 5.38 -23.89
CA THR A 298 0.78 4.19 -24.50
C THR A 298 -0.24 3.33 -25.26
N THR A 299 0.22 2.36 -26.05
CA THR A 299 -0.60 1.33 -26.70
C THR A 299 -0.53 -0.03 -26.00
N ARG A 300 0.11 -0.08 -24.82
CA ARG A 300 0.32 -1.27 -23.98
C ARG A 300 -0.53 -1.28 -22.70
N GLN A 301 -1.75 -0.73 -22.71
CA GLN A 301 -2.56 -0.56 -21.49
C GLN A 301 -2.88 -1.89 -20.77
N ASP A 302 -2.86 -3.03 -21.47
CA ASP A 302 -2.96 -4.37 -20.89
C ASP A 302 -1.73 -4.75 -20.03
N ARG A 303 -0.60 -4.08 -20.27
CA ARG A 303 0.69 -4.20 -19.56
C ARG A 303 1.04 -2.96 -18.73
N PHE A 304 0.09 -2.04 -18.54
CA PHE A 304 0.24 -0.86 -17.67
C PHE A 304 -0.51 -1.04 -16.34
N ALA A 305 0.09 -0.60 -15.22
CA ALA A 305 -0.51 -0.66 -13.89
C ALA A 305 0.03 0.45 -12.96
N GLY A 306 -0.51 0.54 -11.74
CA GLY A 306 0.15 1.23 -10.63
C GLY A 306 0.86 0.24 -9.72
N LEU A 307 2.01 0.65 -9.18
CA LEU A 307 2.80 -0.11 -8.20
C LEU A 307 3.33 0.86 -7.15
N HIS A 308 2.46 1.23 -6.21
CA HIS A 308 2.69 2.30 -5.25
C HIS A 308 3.32 1.75 -3.96
N PHE A 309 4.51 2.25 -3.64
CA PHE A 309 5.31 1.89 -2.47
C PHE A 309 5.25 3.00 -1.41
N PHE A 310 5.62 2.66 -0.17
CA PHE A 310 5.57 3.58 0.97
C PHE A 310 6.98 3.93 1.49
N ASN A 311 7.19 5.20 1.81
CA ASN A 311 8.42 5.72 2.41
C ASN A 311 8.58 5.27 3.88
N PRO A 312 9.74 4.74 4.33
CA PRO A 312 10.91 4.35 3.55
C PRO A 312 10.74 2.96 2.92
N VAL A 313 10.98 2.85 1.61
CA VAL A 313 10.77 1.61 0.86
C VAL A 313 11.66 0.46 1.39
N PRO A 314 12.88 0.75 1.89
CA PRO A 314 13.62 0.01 2.92
C PRO A 314 12.84 -0.93 3.83
N VAL A 315 11.87 -0.35 4.53
CA VAL A 315 11.26 -0.88 5.75
C VAL A 315 9.80 -1.24 5.52
N MET A 316 9.06 -0.38 4.81
CA MET A 316 7.62 -0.53 4.63
C MET A 316 7.30 -1.78 3.83
N LYS A 317 6.42 -2.62 4.39
CA LYS A 317 6.07 -3.92 3.83
C LYS A 317 4.88 -3.91 2.88
N LEU A 318 4.08 -2.84 2.86
CA LEU A 318 2.95 -2.71 1.97
C LEU A 318 3.39 -2.32 0.54
N VAL A 319 2.66 -2.82 -0.46
CA VAL A 319 2.63 -2.29 -1.84
C VAL A 319 1.18 -2.30 -2.29
N GLU A 320 0.70 -1.20 -2.88
CA GLU A 320 -0.57 -1.19 -3.58
C GLU A 320 -0.34 -1.54 -5.06
N VAL A 321 -1.00 -2.60 -5.53
CA VAL A 321 -0.99 -3.01 -6.93
C VAL A 321 -2.31 -2.58 -7.55
N ILE A 322 -2.26 -1.59 -8.44
CA ILE A 322 -3.44 -0.89 -8.95
C ILE A 322 -3.75 -1.34 -10.37
N LYS A 323 -4.96 -1.88 -10.57
CA LYS A 323 -5.48 -2.23 -11.90
C LYS A 323 -6.32 -1.10 -12.47
N THR A 324 -6.01 -0.68 -13.69
CA THR A 324 -6.99 -0.01 -14.56
C THR A 324 -8.01 -1.04 -15.08
N PRO A 325 -9.13 -0.63 -15.68
CA PRO A 325 -10.04 -1.55 -16.39
C PRO A 325 -9.37 -2.31 -17.56
N MET A 326 -8.25 -1.81 -18.09
CA MET A 326 -7.51 -2.38 -19.22
C MET A 326 -6.41 -3.36 -18.75
N THR A 327 -5.87 -3.17 -17.55
CA THR A 327 -4.72 -3.93 -17.01
C THR A 327 -5.01 -5.44 -16.99
N SER A 328 -4.25 -6.20 -17.77
CA SER A 328 -4.43 -7.64 -17.91
C SER A 328 -4.24 -8.37 -16.57
N GLN A 329 -4.92 -9.51 -16.42
CA GLN A 329 -4.74 -10.36 -15.25
C GLN A 329 -3.31 -10.92 -15.17
N LYS A 330 -2.68 -11.19 -16.32
CA LYS A 330 -1.27 -11.61 -16.42
C LYS A 330 -0.34 -10.56 -15.78
N THR A 331 -0.49 -9.29 -16.17
CA THR A 331 0.32 -8.19 -15.64
C THR A 331 0.09 -7.96 -14.15
N PHE A 332 -1.17 -7.96 -13.71
CA PHE A 332 -1.48 -7.84 -12.29
C PHE A 332 -0.82 -8.94 -11.46
N GLU A 333 -0.90 -10.20 -11.90
CA GLU A 333 -0.27 -11.31 -11.17
C GLU A 333 1.26 -11.28 -11.21
N SER A 334 1.87 -10.88 -12.32
CA SER A 334 3.32 -10.66 -12.39
C SER A 334 3.79 -9.57 -11.42
N LEU A 335 3.01 -8.50 -11.23
CA LEU A 335 3.30 -7.43 -10.25
C LEU A 335 3.05 -7.83 -8.80
N VAL A 336 2.01 -8.64 -8.55
CA VAL A 336 1.75 -9.26 -7.24
C VAL A 336 2.88 -10.20 -6.85
N ASP A 337 3.37 -11.04 -7.77
CA ASP A 337 4.45 -11.98 -7.47
C ASP A 337 5.82 -11.28 -7.39
N PHE A 338 6.08 -10.25 -8.20
CA PHE A 338 7.23 -9.35 -8.03
C PHE A 338 7.21 -8.69 -6.64
N SER A 339 6.06 -8.17 -6.19
CA SER A 339 5.92 -7.57 -4.85
C SER A 339 6.25 -8.56 -3.73
N LYS A 340 5.86 -9.84 -3.87
CA LYS A 340 6.26 -10.91 -2.93
C LYS A 340 7.76 -11.18 -3.00
N ALA A 341 8.36 -11.20 -4.19
CA ALA A 341 9.81 -11.38 -4.38
C ALA A 341 10.62 -10.23 -3.76
N LEU A 342 10.09 -9.00 -3.72
CA LEU A 342 10.66 -7.87 -2.96
C LEU A 342 10.55 -8.03 -1.42
N GLY A 343 10.01 -9.13 -0.91
CA GLY A 343 9.77 -9.33 0.52
C GLY A 343 8.71 -8.38 1.09
N LYS A 344 7.68 -8.08 0.27
CA LYS A 344 6.57 -7.18 0.57
C LYS A 344 5.22 -7.90 0.41
N HIS A 345 4.18 -7.26 0.93
CA HIS A 345 2.80 -7.73 0.96
C HIS A 345 1.95 -6.86 0.01
N PRO A 346 1.64 -7.36 -1.20
CA PRO A 346 0.79 -6.63 -2.15
C PRO A 346 -0.68 -6.66 -1.73
N VAL A 347 -1.33 -5.50 -1.80
CA VAL A 347 -2.80 -5.38 -1.74
C VAL A 347 -3.32 -4.85 -3.08
N SER A 348 -4.50 -5.32 -3.50
CA SER A 348 -5.11 -4.86 -4.75
C SER A 348 -5.94 -3.61 -4.50
N CYS A 349 -5.76 -2.57 -5.32
CA CYS A 349 -6.69 -1.44 -5.39
C CYS A 349 -7.28 -1.28 -6.80
N LYS A 350 -8.40 -0.55 -6.89
CA LYS A 350 -8.88 0.03 -8.14
C LYS A 350 -8.08 1.30 -8.44
N ASP A 351 -8.07 1.70 -9.71
CA ASP A 351 -7.59 3.01 -10.10
C ASP A 351 -8.57 4.10 -9.65
N THR A 352 -8.43 4.54 -8.40
CA THR A 352 -9.20 5.62 -7.75
C THR A 352 -8.24 6.54 -6.99
N PRO A 353 -8.42 7.86 -6.99
CA PRO A 353 -7.49 8.81 -6.38
C PRO A 353 -7.10 8.45 -4.94
N GLY A 354 -5.80 8.38 -4.66
CA GLY A 354 -5.24 8.02 -3.35
C GLY A 354 -5.33 6.53 -2.97
N PHE A 355 -5.82 5.67 -3.86
CA PHE A 355 -5.90 4.21 -3.69
C PHE A 355 -6.58 3.78 -2.37
N ILE A 356 -5.90 3.06 -1.47
CA ILE A 356 -6.42 2.72 -0.14
C ILE A 356 -5.78 3.63 0.91
N VAL A 357 -4.45 3.63 1.00
CA VAL A 357 -3.75 4.28 2.12
C VAL A 357 -3.89 5.78 2.07
N ASN A 358 -3.51 6.43 0.97
CA ASN A 358 -3.57 7.89 0.90
C ASN A 358 -5.02 8.39 0.97
N ARG A 359 -5.97 7.67 0.35
CA ARG A 359 -7.40 8.04 0.31
C ARG A 359 -8.10 8.00 1.66
N LEU A 360 -7.55 7.25 2.63
CA LEU A 360 -8.00 7.24 4.03
C LEU A 360 -7.14 8.15 4.91
N LEU A 361 -5.82 8.13 4.74
CA LEU A 361 -4.85 8.84 5.57
C LEU A 361 -4.91 10.36 5.36
N VAL A 362 -4.83 10.83 4.11
CA VAL A 362 -4.70 12.27 3.81
C VAL A 362 -5.93 13.07 4.25
N PRO A 363 -7.19 12.62 4.04
CA PRO A 363 -8.36 13.33 4.57
C PRO A 363 -8.39 13.38 6.11
N TYR A 364 -7.94 12.33 6.79
CA TYR A 364 -7.79 12.32 8.26
C TYR A 364 -6.74 13.34 8.73
N LEU A 365 -5.59 13.43 8.04
CA LEU A 365 -4.57 14.43 8.35
C LEU A 365 -5.11 15.87 8.13
N MET A 366 -5.91 16.09 7.09
CA MET A 366 -6.57 17.37 6.86
C MET A 366 -7.62 17.69 7.93
N GLU A 367 -8.41 16.73 8.41
CA GLU A 367 -9.32 16.93 9.54
C GLU A 367 -8.59 17.26 10.84
N ALA A 368 -7.43 16.65 11.10
CA ALA A 368 -6.60 17.00 12.25
C ALA A 368 -6.10 18.46 12.17
N ILE A 369 -5.67 18.93 10.99
CA ILE A 369 -5.31 20.34 10.78
C ILE A 369 -6.54 21.24 11.00
N ARG A 370 -7.70 20.92 10.41
CA ARG A 370 -8.93 21.71 10.56
C ARG A 370 -9.40 21.81 12.01
N LEU A 371 -9.21 20.76 12.81
CA LEU A 371 -9.53 20.75 14.25
C LEU A 371 -8.63 21.71 15.04
N TYR A 372 -7.33 21.74 14.72
CA TYR A 372 -6.41 22.74 15.26
C TYR A 372 -6.75 24.17 14.77
N GLU A 373 -7.12 24.35 13.50
CA GLU A 373 -7.45 25.66 12.94
C GLU A 373 -8.76 26.27 13.49
N ARG A 374 -9.68 25.44 13.99
CA ARG A 374 -10.84 25.91 14.78
C ARG A 374 -10.49 26.32 16.21
N GLY A 375 -9.30 25.94 16.70
CA GLY A 375 -8.88 26.15 18.08
C GLY A 375 -9.42 25.10 19.07
N ASP A 376 -9.96 23.98 18.59
CA ASP A 376 -10.59 22.95 19.43
C ASP A 376 -9.58 22.26 20.38
N ALA A 377 -8.32 22.11 19.94
CA ALA A 377 -7.21 21.52 20.70
C ALA A 377 -5.84 21.96 20.14
N SER A 378 -4.77 21.79 20.93
CA SER A 378 -3.40 22.01 20.46
C SER A 378 -2.90 20.86 19.57
N LYS A 379 -1.95 21.10 18.67
CA LYS A 379 -1.33 20.06 17.82
C LYS A 379 -0.69 18.97 18.66
N GLU A 380 -0.07 19.41 19.75
CA GLU A 380 0.66 18.64 20.75
C GLU A 380 -0.28 17.68 21.50
N ASP A 381 -1.48 18.14 21.87
CA ASP A 381 -2.54 17.33 22.48
C ASP A 381 -3.19 16.38 21.45
N ILE A 382 -3.45 16.85 20.22
CA ILE A 382 -4.01 16.02 19.14
C ILE A 382 -3.07 14.86 18.80
N ASP A 383 -1.77 15.14 18.67
CA ASP A 383 -0.74 14.11 18.47
C ASP A 383 -0.69 13.13 19.63
N THR A 384 -0.76 13.62 20.87
CA THR A 384 -0.78 12.78 22.07
C THR A 384 -2.03 11.91 22.15
N ALA A 385 -3.21 12.46 21.83
CA ALA A 385 -4.48 11.75 21.81
C ALA A 385 -4.50 10.63 20.74
N MET A 386 -3.98 10.88 19.53
CA MET A 386 -3.93 9.86 18.48
C MET A 386 -2.87 8.79 18.75
N LYS A 387 -1.73 9.15 19.37
CA LYS A 387 -0.72 8.17 19.82
C LYS A 387 -1.24 7.27 20.94
N LEU A 388 -1.85 7.83 21.98
CA LEU A 388 -2.24 7.08 23.19
C LEU A 388 -3.65 6.47 23.11
N GLY A 389 -4.59 7.13 22.44
CA GLY A 389 -5.99 6.68 22.32
C GLY A 389 -6.27 5.80 21.10
N ALA A 390 -5.67 6.12 19.94
CA ALA A 390 -5.81 5.32 18.71
C ALA A 390 -4.62 4.38 18.45
N GLY A 391 -3.56 4.43 19.27
CA GLY A 391 -2.38 3.56 19.14
C GLY A 391 -1.49 3.88 17.94
N TYR A 392 -1.58 5.09 17.37
CA TYR A 392 -0.83 5.44 16.16
C TYR A 392 0.68 5.64 16.47
N PRO A 393 1.62 5.21 15.59
CA PRO A 393 3.06 5.34 15.85
C PRO A 393 3.59 6.79 15.90
N MET A 394 2.88 7.72 15.27
CA MET A 394 3.11 9.17 15.26
C MET A 394 1.75 9.85 15.25
N GLY A 395 1.66 11.04 15.83
CA GLY A 395 0.49 11.90 15.71
C GLY A 395 0.32 12.47 14.28
N PRO A 396 -0.85 12.99 13.92
CA PRO A 396 -1.08 13.56 12.59
C PRO A 396 -0.10 14.68 12.22
N PHE A 397 0.28 15.58 13.13
CA PHE A 397 1.22 16.67 12.82
C PHE A 397 2.67 16.18 12.71
N GLU A 398 3.09 15.27 13.61
CA GLU A 398 4.38 14.55 13.49
C GLU A 398 4.53 13.76 12.18
N LEU A 399 3.42 13.23 11.66
CA LEU A 399 3.35 12.44 10.42
C LEU A 399 3.26 13.33 9.17
N LEU A 400 2.49 14.42 9.21
CA LEU A 400 2.47 15.47 8.19
C LEU A 400 3.90 15.99 7.93
N ASP A 401 4.63 16.35 8.99
CA ASP A 401 6.01 16.80 8.90
C ASP A 401 7.00 15.67 8.51
N TYR A 402 6.61 14.39 8.64
CA TYR A 402 7.44 13.26 8.20
C TYR A 402 7.24 12.92 6.71
N VAL A 403 6.02 13.07 6.19
CA VAL A 403 5.70 12.83 4.77
C VAL A 403 6.10 14.01 3.90
N GLY A 404 5.83 15.24 4.36
CA GLY A 404 6.16 16.49 3.68
C GLY A 404 4.91 17.34 3.42
N LEU A 405 4.90 18.58 3.91
CA LEU A 405 3.72 19.46 3.82
C LEU A 405 3.37 19.90 2.40
N ASP A 406 4.39 20.15 1.58
CA ASP A 406 4.30 20.36 0.13
C ASP A 406 3.68 19.15 -0.58
N THR A 407 4.10 17.94 -0.18
CA THR A 407 3.65 16.68 -0.77
C THR A 407 2.20 16.39 -0.39
N THR A 408 1.81 16.63 0.87
CA THR A 408 0.42 16.53 1.31
C THR A 408 -0.45 17.58 0.61
N LYS A 409 0.01 18.85 0.55
CA LYS A 409 -0.71 19.92 -0.15
C LYS A 409 -0.98 19.57 -1.60
N PHE A 410 0.03 19.14 -2.36
CA PHE A 410 -0.12 18.79 -3.78
C PHE A 410 -1.15 17.68 -4.02
N ILE A 411 -1.22 16.68 -3.13
CA ILE A 411 -2.23 15.61 -3.21
C ILE A 411 -3.64 16.17 -2.97
N VAL A 412 -3.81 17.04 -1.97
CA VAL A 412 -5.11 17.64 -1.61
C VAL A 412 -5.58 18.64 -2.67
N ASP A 413 -4.70 19.51 -3.15
CA ASP A 413 -4.98 20.47 -4.24
C ASP A 413 -5.49 19.73 -5.48
N GLY A 414 -4.80 18.66 -5.91
CA GLY A 414 -5.23 17.85 -7.07
C GLY A 414 -6.55 17.09 -6.88
N TRP A 415 -6.96 16.81 -5.63
CA TRP A 415 -8.29 16.25 -5.34
C TRP A 415 -9.37 17.31 -5.22
N HIS A 416 -9.00 18.54 -4.86
CA HIS A 416 -9.90 19.71 -4.84
C HIS A 416 -10.15 20.24 -6.26
N GLU A 417 -9.14 20.30 -7.12
CA GLU A 417 -9.30 20.62 -8.56
C GLU A 417 -10.23 19.63 -9.28
N MET A 418 -10.27 18.37 -8.84
CA MET A 418 -11.12 17.31 -9.39
C MET A 418 -12.54 17.29 -8.78
N ASP A 419 -12.71 17.77 -7.53
CA ASP A 419 -13.93 17.64 -6.73
C ASP A 419 -14.00 18.80 -5.70
N ALA A 420 -14.23 20.02 -6.22
CA ALA A 420 -14.05 21.27 -5.47
C ALA A 420 -15.06 21.48 -4.34
N GLU A 421 -16.28 20.96 -4.49
CA GLU A 421 -17.34 21.02 -3.48
C GLU A 421 -17.09 20.07 -2.30
N ASN A 422 -16.13 19.16 -2.40
CA ASN A 422 -15.92 18.11 -1.41
C ASN A 422 -15.33 18.69 -0.10
N PRO A 423 -16.02 18.57 1.06
CA PRO A 423 -15.51 19.11 2.33
C PRO A 423 -14.18 18.47 2.74
N LEU A 424 -13.93 17.21 2.34
CA LEU A 424 -12.69 16.50 2.68
C LEU A 424 -11.45 17.11 2.02
N HIS A 425 -11.59 17.73 0.85
CA HIS A 425 -10.47 18.24 0.05
C HIS A 425 -10.23 19.76 0.21
N GLN A 426 -11.05 20.46 1.02
CA GLN A 426 -10.92 21.91 1.19
C GLN A 426 -9.52 22.32 1.68
N PRO A 427 -8.87 23.32 1.06
CA PRO A 427 -7.50 23.71 1.38
C PRO A 427 -7.39 24.31 2.78
N SER A 428 -6.31 23.97 3.51
CA SER A 428 -6.02 24.53 4.82
C SER A 428 -5.16 25.82 4.71
N PRO A 429 -5.59 26.96 5.30
CA PRO A 429 -4.78 28.18 5.38
C PRO A 429 -3.42 27.96 6.04
N SER A 430 -3.34 27.18 7.12
CA SER A 430 -2.09 26.89 7.85
C SER A 430 -1.14 26.04 7.00
N LEU A 431 -1.65 25.01 6.32
CA LEU A 431 -0.84 24.20 5.41
C LEU A 431 -0.31 25.03 4.25
N ASN A 432 -1.17 25.84 3.62
CA ASN A 432 -0.79 26.76 2.54
C ASN A 432 0.29 27.75 2.99
N LYS A 433 0.15 28.32 4.19
CA LYS A 433 1.13 29.27 4.75
C LYS A 433 2.48 28.61 5.01
N LEU A 434 2.53 27.43 5.63
CA LEU A 434 3.78 26.73 5.89
C LEU A 434 4.51 26.36 4.58
N VAL A 435 3.78 25.89 3.57
CA VAL A 435 4.36 25.61 2.25
C VAL A 435 4.86 26.90 1.56
N ALA A 436 4.13 28.02 1.66
CA ALA A 436 4.60 29.32 1.14
C ALA A 436 5.85 29.85 1.87
N GLU A 437 6.00 29.54 3.16
CA GLU A 437 7.20 29.84 3.96
C GLU A 437 8.37 28.85 3.72
N ASN A 438 8.25 27.92 2.76
CA ASN A 438 9.19 26.81 2.48
C ASN A 438 9.41 25.83 3.64
N LYS A 439 8.44 25.75 4.55
CA LYS A 439 8.44 24.86 5.73
C LYS A 439 7.74 23.55 5.37
N PHE A 440 8.50 22.62 4.80
CA PHE A 440 7.99 21.35 4.30
C PHE A 440 8.09 20.18 5.32
N GLY A 441 8.38 20.47 6.59
CA GLY A 441 8.54 19.46 7.65
C GLY A 441 10.00 19.06 7.89
N LYS A 442 10.21 17.80 8.28
CA LYS A 442 11.54 17.25 8.66
C LYS A 442 12.58 17.37 7.56
N LYS A 443 12.19 17.36 6.28
CA LYS A 443 13.10 17.51 5.14
C LYS A 443 13.66 18.93 4.93
N THR A 444 13.10 19.93 5.61
CA THR A 444 13.53 21.35 5.62
C THR A 444 13.88 21.86 7.03
N GLY A 445 13.86 20.99 8.05
CA GLY A 445 14.10 21.36 9.45
C GLY A 445 12.92 22.06 10.15
N GLU A 446 11.88 22.48 9.43
CA GLU A 446 10.68 23.11 9.99
C GLU A 446 9.44 22.80 9.15
N GLY A 447 8.30 22.58 9.83
CA GLY A 447 6.95 22.41 9.31
C GLY A 447 5.95 22.91 10.35
N PHE A 448 5.01 22.06 10.80
CA PHE A 448 4.20 22.34 11.99
C PHE A 448 5.03 22.36 13.29
N TYR A 449 6.13 21.60 13.32
CA TYR A 449 7.14 21.59 14.37
C TYR A 449 8.52 22.00 13.84
N LYS A 450 9.46 22.26 14.76
CA LYS A 450 10.87 22.56 14.46
C LYS A 450 11.74 21.36 14.79
N TYR A 451 12.69 21.07 13.91
CA TYR A 451 13.60 19.92 13.96
C TYR A 451 15.06 20.38 13.92
N LYS A 452 16.00 19.43 13.81
CA LYS A 452 17.45 19.61 13.68
C LYS A 452 18.01 18.55 12.73
#